data_AF-A0A7Y6PIE1-F1
#
_entry.id   AF-A0A7Y6PIE1-F1
#
_cell.length_a   1.000
_cell.length_b   1.000
_cell.length_c   1.000
_cell.angle_alpha   90.00
_cell.angle_beta   90.00
_cell.angle_gamma   90.00
#
_symmetry.space_group_name_H-M   'P 1'
#
loop_
_entity.id
_entity.type
_entity.pdbx_description
1 polymer ?
#
loop_
_entity_poly.entity_id
_entity_poly.type
_entity_poly.pdbx_seq_one_letter_code
_entity_poly.pdbx_strand_id
1 'polypeptide(L)' 'MAYIPYVVEQSNHGERSYDIFSRLLNDRIILLHDQVNSATASVVVAQLLYLEGQDP' A
#
# COMPACT_ATOMS: atom_id res chain seq x y z
N MET A 1 18.91 3.07 3.49
CA MET A 1 17.56 2.70 3.02
C MET A 1 17.66 1.41 2.24
N ALA A 2 16.80 0.42 2.51
CA ALA A 2 16.65 -0.73 1.64
C ALA A 2 15.95 -0.29 0.34
N TYR A 3 16.37 -0.84 -0.79
CA TYR A 3 15.75 -0.56 -2.09
C TYR A 3 14.36 -1.20 -2.14
N ILE A 4 13.32 -0.38 -2.31
CA ILE A 4 11.95 -0.87 -2.50
C ILE A 4 11.74 -1.03 -4.01
N PRO A 5 11.45 -2.25 -4.50
CA PRO A 5 11.23 -2.46 -5.92
C PRO A 5 9.93 -1.82 -6.39
N TYR A 6 9.92 -1.40 -7.65
CA TYR A 6 8.75 -0.87 -8.34
C TYR A 6 8.20 -1.90 -9.32
N VAL A 7 6.87 -1.89 -9.48
CA VAL A 7 6.11 -2.73 -10.41
C VAL A 7 5.36 -1.83 -11.37
N VAL A 8 5.38 -2.18 -12.65
CA VAL A 8 4.62 -1.49 -13.70
C VAL A 8 3.39 -2.31 -14.03
N GLU A 9 2.21 -1.72 -13.89
CA GLU A 9 0.95 -2.31 -14.34
C GLU A 9 0.45 -1.64 -15.61
N GLN A 10 0.07 -2.48 -16.58
CA GLN A 10 -0.60 -2.07 -17.79
C GLN A 10 -2.11 -2.00 -17.53
N SER A 11 -2.68 -0.80 -17.55
CA SER A 11 -4.13 -0.59 -17.51
C SER A 11 -4.63 -0.17 -18.90
N ASN A 12 -5.94 -0.29 -19.14
CA ASN A 12 -6.56 0.17 -20.39
C ASN A 12 -6.37 1.68 -20.67
N HIS A 13 -5.94 2.46 -19.67
CA HIS A 13 -5.64 3.90 -19.78
C HIS A 13 -4.13 4.21 -19.79
N GLY A 14 -3.26 3.20 -19.87
CA GLY A 14 -1.80 3.34 -19.93
C GLY A 14 -1.05 2.60 -18.82
N GLU A 15 0.25 2.84 -18.73
CA GLU A 15 1.15 2.27 -17.72
C GLU A 15 1.10 3.07 -16.42
N ARG A 16 0.94 2.37 -15.29
CA ARG A 16 1.06 2.97 -13.96
C ARG A 16 2.10 2.23 -13.14
N SER A 17 3.07 2.98 -12.62
CA SER A 17 4.13 2.45 -11.77
C SER A 17 3.76 2.62 -10.30
N TYR A 18 3.94 1.56 -9.53
CA TYR A 18 3.72 1.54 -8.08
C TYR A 18 4.95 0.94 -7.41
N ASP A 19 5.28 1.38 -6.19
CA ASP A 19 6.14 0.57 -5.34
C ASP A 19 5.38 -0.71 -4.93
N ILE A 20 6.12 -1.76 -4.56
CA ILE A 20 5.52 -3.06 -4.24
C ILE A 20 4.50 -2.98 -3.09
N PHE A 21 4.69 -2.10 -2.10
CA PHE A 21 3.76 -1.99 -0.97
C PHE A 21 2.45 -1.33 -1.40
N SER A 22 2.52 -0.27 -2.21
CA SER A 22 1.33 0.35 -2.79
C SER A 22 0.56 -0.63 -3.69
N ARG A 23 1.26 -1.46 -4.46
CA ARG A 23 0.61 -2.49 -5.28
C ARG A 23 -0.15 -3.52 -4.44
N LEU A 24 0.44 -3.96 -3.33
CA LEU A 24 -0.19 -4.89 -2.39
C LEU A 24 -1.39 -4.25 -1.68
N LEU A 25 -1.30 -2.95 -1.35
CA LEU A 25 -2.42 -2.23 -0.74
C LEU A 25 -3.64 -2.20 -1.68
N ASN A 26 -3.44 -2.06 -3.00
CA ASN A 26 -4.54 -2.18 -3.97
C ASN A 26 -5.23 -3.55 -3.93
N ASP A 27 -4.50 -4.62 -3.59
CA ASP A 27 -5.06 -5.97 -3.37
C ASP A 27 -5.60 -6.16 -1.94
N ARG A 28 -5.78 -5.07 -1.19
CA ARG A 28 -6.21 -5.03 0.21
C ARG A 28 -5.24 -5.74 1.18
N ILE A 29 -3.95 -5.75 0.87
CA ILE A 29 -2.90 -6.34 1.72
C ILE A 29 -2.11 -5.23 2.41
N ILE A 30 -2.09 -5.25 3.74
CA ILE A 30 -1.28 -4.35 4.58
C ILE A 30 -0.13 -5.14 5.18
N LEU A 31 1.10 -4.59 5.09
CA LEU A 31 2.30 -5.18 5.66
C LEU A 31 2.76 -4.40 6.90
N LEU A 32 2.81 -5.07 8.04
CA LEU A 32 3.36 -4.57 9.29
C LEU A 32 4.59 -5.43 9.66
N HIS A 33 5.78 -4.94 9.31
CA HIS A 33 7.03 -5.68 9.53
C HIS A 33 7.86 -5.12 10.70
N ASP A 34 7.48 -3.96 11.24
CA ASP A 34 8.22 -3.25 12.29
C ASP A 34 7.46 -3.32 13.63
N GLN A 35 8.11 -2.93 14.71
CA GLN A 35 7.51 -2.91 16.03
C GLN A 35 6.27 -2.00 16.07
N VAL A 36 5.24 -2.46 16.77
CA VAL A 36 4.05 -1.67 17.02
C VAL A 36 4.40 -0.52 17.96
N ASN A 37 4.28 0.70 17.45
CA ASN A 37 4.42 1.95 18.17
C ASN A 37 3.41 2.96 17.59
N SER A 38 3.36 4.17 18.15
CA SER A 38 2.36 5.17 17.73
C SER A 38 2.46 5.53 16.24
N ALA A 39 3.65 5.53 15.65
CA ALA A 39 3.85 5.84 14.24
C ALA A 39 3.36 4.70 13.34
N THR A 40 3.79 3.46 13.61
CA THR A 40 3.36 2.28 12.82
C THR A 40 1.86 2.03 12.94
N ALA A 41 1.30 2.21 14.15
CA ALA A 41 -0.15 2.12 14.37
C ALA A 41 -0.93 3.18 13.57
N SER A 42 -0.45 4.43 13.54
CA SER A 42 -1.12 5.51 12.80
C SER A 42 -1.18 5.22 11.30
N VAL A 43 -0.08 4.69 10.73
CA VAL A 43 -0.02 4.31 9.30
C VAL A 43 -0.98 3.16 8.99
N VAL A 44 -0.99 2.11 9.81
CA VAL A 44 -1.89 0.96 9.62
C VAL A 44 -3.36 1.40 9.70
N VAL A 45 -3.73 2.23 10.69
CA VAL A 45 -5.10 2.74 10.81
C VAL A 45 -5.49 3.58 9.58
N ALA A 46 -4.60 4.44 9.10
CA ALA A 46 -4.85 5.21 7.89
C ALA A 46 -5.06 4.31 6.65
N GLN A 47 -4.27 3.25 6.50
CA GLN A 47 -4.44 2.28 5.42
C GLN A 47 -5.76 1.52 5.52
N LEU A 48 -6.20 1.14 6.73
CA LEU A 48 -7.49 0.49 6.94
C LEU A 48 -8.66 1.40 6.54
N LEU A 49 -8.68 2.65 7.02
CA LEU A 49 -9.71 3.63 6.68
C LEU A 49 -9.71 3.97 5.18
N TYR A 50 -8.52 4.03 4.56
CA TYR A 50 -8.40 4.22 3.12
C TYR A 50 -9.06 3.08 2.35
N LEU A 51 -8.81 1.82 2.73
CA LEU A 51 -9.40 0.65 2.07
C LEU A 51 -10.91 0.57 2.28
N GLU A 52 -11.40 0.90 3.47
CA GLU A 52 -12.84 0.98 3.76
C GLU A 52 -13.53 2.02 2.85
N GLY A 53 -12.91 3.20 2.66
CA GLY A 53 -13.44 4.23 1.76
C GLY A 53 -13.38 3.89 0.26
N GLN A 54 -12.73 2.79 -0.13
CA GLN A 54 -12.75 2.28 -1.51
C GLN A 54 -13.87 1.25 -1.75
N ASP A 55 -14.53 0.74 -0.70
CA ASP A 55 -15.74 -0.06 -0.86
C ASP A 55 -16.92 0.86 -1.23
N PRO A 56 -17.66 0.58 -2.31
CA PRO A 56 -18.78 1.41 -2.78
C PRO A 56 -20.02 1.35 -1.88
#